data_AF-A0A8B3S180-F1
#
_entry.id   AF-A0A8B3S180-F1
#
_cell.length_a   1.000
_cell.length_b   1.000
_cell.length_c   1.000
_cell.angle_alpha   90.00
_cell.angle_beta   90.00
_cell.angle_gamma   90.00
#
_symmetry.space_group_name_H-M   'P 1'
#
loop_
_entity.id
_entity.type
_entity.pdbx_description
1 polymer ?
#
loop_
_entity_poly.entity_id
_entity_poly.type
_entity_poly.pdbx_seq_one_letter_code
_entity_poly.pdbx_strand_id
1 'polypeptide(L)' 'MVFLPPYSPDLNPIEFIWKSIKKVISREFIVDLNHMKEIIIDKFRKYSSQISFAKGWIEKFIDEGHKLEILGS' A
#
# COMPACT_ATOMS: atom_id res chain seq x y z
N MET A 1 -1.82 17.26 4.69
CA MET A 1 -0.75 16.59 3.91
C MET A 1 0.42 16.35 4.83
N VAL A 2 0.99 15.15 4.85
CA VAL A 2 2.23 14.86 5.59
C VAL A 2 3.41 15.10 4.64
N PHE A 3 4.41 15.82 5.11
CA PHE A 3 5.62 16.07 4.34
C PHE A 3 6.50 14.81 4.35
N LEU A 4 6.81 14.29 3.17
CA LEU A 4 7.81 13.25 2.99
C LEU A 4 9.14 13.91 2.58
N PRO A 5 10.28 13.44 3.11
CA PRO A 5 11.57 13.88 2.60
C PRO A 5 11.68 13.56 1.10
N PRO A 6 12.40 14.39 0.32
CA PRO A 6 12.68 14.09 -1.07
C PRO A 6 13.26 12.68 -1.24
N TYR A 7 12.90 11.99 -2.33
CA TYR A 7 13.41 10.66 -2.67
C TYR A 7 13.22 9.57 -1.61
N SER A 8 12.17 9.68 -0.79
CA SER A 8 11.85 8.68 0.25
C SER A 8 10.60 7.85 -0.07
N PRO A 9 10.57 7.10 -1.20
CA PRO A 9 9.40 6.30 -1.59
C PRO A 9 9.12 5.16 -0.59
N ASP A 10 10.15 4.69 0.11
CA ASP A 10 10.04 3.74 1.22
C ASP A 10 9.15 4.25 2.37
N LEU A 11 8.91 5.56 2.44
CA LEU A 11 8.05 6.20 3.43
C LEU A 11 6.63 6.46 2.90
N ASN A 12 6.25 5.96 1.74
CA ASN A 12 4.88 6.07 1.24
C ASN A 12 4.19 4.70 1.21
N PRO A 13 3.11 4.47 2.00
CA PRO A 13 2.39 3.20 2.03
C PRO A 13 1.99 2.66 0.66
N ILE A 14 1.70 3.54 -0.29
CA ILE A 14 1.28 3.16 -1.65
C ILE A 14 2.38 2.40 -2.41
N GLU A 15 3.66 2.65 -2.10
CA GLU A 15 4.79 2.00 -2.76
C GLU A 15 4.87 0.51 -2.39
N PHE A 16 4.53 0.17 -1.14
CA PHE A 16 4.43 -1.23 -0.72
C PHE A 16 3.27 -1.95 -1.42
N ILE A 17 2.13 -1.27 -1.60
CA ILE A 17 0.99 -1.80 -2.37
C ILE A 17 1.41 -2.07 -3.81
N TRP A 18 2.03 -1.08 -4.47
CA TRP A 18 2.51 -1.24 -5.85
C TRP A 18 3.58 -2.32 -5.99
N LYS A 19 4.50 -2.46 -5.04
CA LYS A 19 5.48 -3.54 -5.00
C LYS A 19 4.80 -4.91 -4.97
N SER A 20 3.75 -5.08 -4.15
CA SER A 20 2.99 -6.32 -4.07
C SER A 20 2.18 -6.60 -5.35
N ILE A 21 1.51 -5.59 -5.91
CA ILE A 21 0.77 -5.73 -7.17
C ILE A 21 1.70 -6.13 -8.32
N LYS A 22 2.87 -5.47 -8.46
CA LYS A 22 3.87 -5.83 -9.48
C LYS A 22 4.34 -7.29 -9.35
N LYS A 23 4.51 -7.78 -8.12
CA LYS A 23 4.85 -9.19 -7.85
C LYS A 23 3.74 -10.15 -8.27
N VAL A 24 2.47 -9.79 -8.06
CA VAL A 24 1.32 -10.58 -8.56
C VAL A 24 1.36 -10.62 -10.08
N ILE A 25 1.39 -9.46 -10.74
CA ILE A 25 1.40 -9.37 -12.21
C ILE A 25 2.57 -10.17 -12.82
N SER A 26 3.76 -10.13 -12.22
CA SER A 26 4.92 -10.89 -12.73
C SER A 26 4.77 -12.42 -12.71
N ARG A 27 3.76 -12.93 -11.99
CA ARG A 27 3.50 -14.37 -11.81
C ARG A 27 2.22 -14.83 -12.50
N GLU A 28 1.40 -13.90 -12.98
CA GLU A 28 0.12 -14.18 -13.62
C GLU A 28 0.27 -14.21 -15.14
N PHE A 29 -0.50 -15.06 -15.81
CA PHE A 29 -0.60 -15.03 -17.27
C PHE A 29 -1.59 -13.94 -17.69
N ILE A 30 -1.05 -12.82 -18.17
CA ILE A 30 -1.85 -11.68 -18.61
C ILE A 30 -2.27 -11.86 -20.07
N VAL A 31 -3.59 -11.88 -20.29
CA VAL A 31 -4.20 -12.11 -21.61
C VAL A 31 -4.25 -10.83 -22.43
N ASP A 32 -4.59 -9.71 -21.77
CA ASP A 32 -4.67 -8.39 -22.38
C ASP A 32 -4.58 -7.29 -21.32
N LEU A 33 -4.62 -6.04 -21.77
CA LEU A 33 -4.54 -4.87 -20.91
C LEU A 33 -5.71 -4.74 -19.93
N ASN A 34 -6.92 -5.15 -20.32
CA ASN A 34 -8.09 -5.08 -19.43
C ASN A 34 -7.95 -6.12 -18.33
N HIS A 35 -7.51 -7.35 -18.64
CA HIS A 35 -7.20 -8.36 -17.63
C HIS A 35 -6.16 -7.84 -16.62
N MET A 36 -5.10 -7.18 -17.08
CA MET A 36 -4.12 -6.55 -16.17
C MET A 36 -4.75 -5.48 -15.28
N LYS A 37 -5.59 -4.60 -15.84
CA LYS A 37 -6.28 -3.54 -15.08
C LYS A 37 -7.19 -4.11 -14.01
N GLU A 38 -7.96 -5.16 -14.31
CA GLU A 38 -8.82 -5.83 -13.32
C GLU A 38 -8.01 -6.42 -12.17
N ILE A 39 -6.88 -7.07 -12.46
CA ILE A 39 -5.95 -7.55 -11.42
C ILE A 39 -5.45 -6.38 -10.57
N ILE A 40 -5.03 -5.27 -11.17
CA ILE A 40 -4.56 -4.09 -10.44
C ILE A 40 -5.65 -3.56 -9.52
N ILE A 41 -6.88 -3.38 -10.01
CA ILE A 41 -8.00 -2.83 -9.24
C ILE A 41 -8.38 -3.76 -8.08
N ASP A 42 -8.51 -5.06 -8.32
CA ASP A 42 -8.83 -6.06 -7.30
C ASP A 42 -7.77 -6.07 -6.19
N LYS A 43 -6.48 -6.20 -6.58
CA LYS A 43 -5.38 -6.27 -5.62
C LYS A 43 -5.19 -4.94 -4.89
N PHE A 44 -5.37 -3.82 -5.57
CA PHE A 44 -5.32 -2.50 -4.93
C PHE A 44 -6.36 -2.38 -3.84
N ARG A 45 -7.64 -2.65 -4.12
CA ARG A 45 -8.72 -2.58 -3.13
C ARG A 45 -8.45 -3.49 -1.93
N LYS A 46 -7.96 -4.70 -2.18
CA LYS A 46 -7.61 -5.67 -1.14
C LYS A 46 -6.44 -5.22 -0.27
N TYR A 47 -5.42 -4.59 -0.84
CA TYR A 47 -4.23 -4.18 -0.10
C TYR A 47 -4.40 -2.82 0.57
N SER A 48 -5.12 -1.89 -0.05
CA SER A 48 -5.43 -0.59 0.55
C SER A 48 -6.33 -0.71 1.78
N SER A 49 -7.15 -1.76 1.87
CA SER A 49 -7.97 -2.03 3.07
C SER A 49 -7.17 -2.68 4.21
N GLN A 50 -5.92 -3.07 3.98
CA GLN A 50 -5.08 -3.72 4.99
C GLN A 50 -4.15 -2.71 5.63
N ILE A 51 -4.38 -2.45 6.93
CA ILE A 51 -3.57 -1.51 7.70
C ILE A 51 -2.09 -1.91 7.78
N SER A 52 -1.77 -3.18 7.60
CA SER A 52 -0.39 -3.70 7.57
C SER A 52 0.49 -3.01 6.52
N PHE A 53 -0.09 -2.55 5.39
CA PHE A 53 0.63 -1.80 4.36
C PHE A 53 0.98 -0.37 4.79
N ALA A 54 0.20 0.21 5.71
CA ALA A 54 0.42 1.55 6.25
C ALA A 54 1.07 1.53 7.64
N LYS A 55 1.18 0.38 8.31
CA LYS A 55 1.62 0.26 9.70
C LYS A 55 2.94 0.98 9.98
N GLY A 56 4.00 0.70 9.20
CA GLY A 56 5.30 1.35 9.40
C GLY A 56 5.28 2.86 9.18
N TRP A 57 4.36 3.36 8.36
CA TRP A 57 4.13 4.80 8.19
C TRP A 57 3.39 5.39 9.39
N ILE A 58 2.33 4.73 9.84
CA ILE A 58 1.55 5.14 11.02
C ILE A 58 2.46 5.23 12.25
N GLU A 59 3.27 4.19 12.48
CA GLU A 59 4.23 4.16 13.59
C GLU A 59 5.27 5.29 13.52
N LYS A 60 5.64 5.75 12.32
CA LYS A 60 6.67 6.76 12.11
C LYS A 60 6.15 8.20 12.14
N PHE A 61 4.92 8.44 11.69
CA PHE A 61 4.42 9.78 11.40
C PHE A 61 3.18 10.20 12.21
N ILE A 62 2.47 9.27 12.83
CA ILE A 62 1.31 9.57 13.68
C ILE A 62 1.78 9.61 15.15
N ASP A 63 1.13 10.39 16.01
CA ASP A 63 1.46 10.40 17.45
C ASP A 63 0.74 9.27 18.21
N GLU A 64 1.24 8.97 19.41
CA GLU A 64 0.85 7.82 20.20
C GLU A 64 -0.63 7.79 20.61
N GLY A 65 -1.26 8.96 20.79
CA GLY A 65 -2.69 9.03 21.09
C GLY A 65 -3.54 8.49 19.94
N HIS A 66 -3.23 8.91 18.71
CA HIS A 66 -3.96 8.45 17.52
C HIS A 66 -3.51 7.06 17.04
N LYS A 67 -2.28 6.62 17.36
CA LYS A 67 -1.83 5.26 17.01
C LYS A 67 -2.66 4.18 17.68
N LEU A 68 -3.04 4.37 18.95
CA LEU A 68 -3.83 3.38 19.69
C LEU A 68 -5.23 3.20 19.10
N GLU A 69 -5.85 4.30 18.64
CA GLU A 69 -7.15 4.26 17.97
C GLU A 69 -7.09 3.54 16.61
N ILE A 70 -5.99 3.74 15.88
CA ILE A 70 -5.81 3.24 14.52
C ILE A 70 -5.30 1.78 14.49
N LEU A 71 -4.40 1.41 15.40
CA LEU A 71 -3.74 0.09 15.43
C LEU A 71 -4.34 -0.87 16.45
N GLY A 72 -5.12 -0.37 17.42
CA GLY A 72 -5.74 -1.16 18.49
C GLY A 72 -7.10 -1.78 18.13
N SER A 73 -7.65 -1.46 16.95
CA SER A 73 -8.86 -2.07 16.36
C SER A 73 -8.52 -3.23 15.44
#